data_AF-A0A3P7MYJ7-F1
#
_entry.id   AF-A0A3P7MYJ7-F1
#
_cell.length_a   1.000
_cell.length_b   1.000
_cell.length_c   1.000
_cell.angle_alpha   90.00
_cell.angle_beta   90.00
_cell.angle_gamma   90.00
#
_symmetry.space_group_name_H-M   'P 1'
#
loop_
_entity.id
_entity.type
_entity.pdbx_description
1 polymer ?
#
loop_
_entity_poly.entity_id
_entity_poly.type
_entity_poly.pdbx_seq_one_letter_code
_entity_poly.pdbx_strand_id
1 'polypeptide(L)'
;MANWFTFALSISTIATLFFIKSYIDPMIKKRCRIPIPYDLFVMIIGTIVSYVVNLNSRFGVKIVGHIPTGLPSPSLPGISLFGYIMGDALAIAVVSFVVTVSMGKLFAKKHNYEIDVRQEFYAMGFMQIFCSAFPVWPASTALARTLVYEAAGTKTQLATVFSSILLLAVIFFIGPFIEVLPVCFLSCIIIVALKGMFMHSKVVEIGRLSHSEGKTYFQPIEKYRDAAIRDGVVCVRFSAPLVYINAEHFRKGVESIVELPALERR
;
A
#
# COMPACT_ATOMS: atom_id res chain seq x y z
N MET A 1 -28.89 -3.26 12.52
CA MET A 1 -28.51 -4.55 13.14
C MET A 1 -27.42 -5.19 12.30
N ALA A 2 -26.39 -5.77 12.92
CA ALA A 2 -25.30 -6.41 12.18
C ALA A 2 -25.78 -7.75 11.60
N ASN A 3 -25.49 -7.99 10.31
CA ASN A 3 -25.86 -9.23 9.64
C ASN A 3 -24.78 -10.29 9.88
N TRP A 4 -25.17 -11.39 10.55
CA TRP A 4 -24.25 -12.47 10.92
C TRP A 4 -23.65 -13.19 9.69
N PHE A 5 -24.40 -13.28 8.59
CA PHE A 5 -23.90 -13.85 7.33
C PHE A 5 -22.81 -12.97 6.72
N THR A 6 -23.00 -11.65 6.73
CA THR A 6 -21.96 -10.70 6.29
C THR A 6 -20.70 -10.85 7.13
N PHE A 7 -20.85 -11.02 8.45
CA PHE A 7 -19.72 -11.22 9.36
C PHE A 7 -18.98 -12.53 9.06
N ALA A 8 -19.69 -13.66 8.97
CA ALA A 8 -19.09 -14.96 8.65
C ALA A 8 -18.39 -14.97 7.28
N LEU A 9 -19.02 -14.38 6.25
CA LEU A 9 -18.42 -14.21 4.93
C LEU A 9 -17.15 -13.35 4.99
N SER A 10 -17.16 -12.28 5.78
CA SER A 10 -15.99 -11.39 5.92
C SER A 10 -14.81 -12.13 6.56
N ILE A 11 -15.05 -12.86 7.65
CA ILE A 11 -14.02 -13.66 8.31
C ILE A 11 -13.45 -14.71 7.36
N SER A 12 -14.32 -15.46 6.68
CA SER A 12 -13.91 -16.47 5.70
C SER A 12 -13.07 -15.87 4.57
N THR A 13 -13.47 -14.71 4.05
CA THR A 13 -12.76 -14.00 2.98
C THR A 13 -11.39 -13.50 3.44
N ILE A 14 -11.31 -12.90 4.63
CA ILE A 14 -10.03 -12.44 5.21
C ILE A 14 -9.10 -13.63 5.45
N ALA A 15 -9.60 -14.71 6.05
CA ALA A 15 -8.83 -15.91 6.31
C ALA A 15 -8.29 -16.52 5.00
N THR A 16 -9.13 -16.59 3.97
CA THR A 16 -8.75 -17.10 2.65
C THR A 16 -7.69 -16.22 1.99
N LEU A 17 -7.89 -14.90 1.96
CA LEU A 17 -6.91 -13.96 1.40
C LEU A 17 -5.58 -13.99 2.16
N PHE A 18 -5.63 -14.10 3.49
CA PHE A 18 -4.44 -14.23 4.32
C PHE A 18 -3.70 -15.54 4.03
N PHE A 19 -4.42 -16.66 3.97
CA PHE A 19 -3.84 -17.97 3.66
C PHE A 19 -3.18 -17.97 2.27
N ILE A 20 -3.86 -17.44 1.25
CA ILE A 20 -3.33 -17.32 -0.11
C ILE A 20 -2.06 -16.46 -0.11
N LYS A 21 -2.08 -15.26 0.49
CA LYS A 21 -0.93 -14.34 0.48
C LYS A 21 0.24 -14.84 1.33
N SER A 22 0.00 -15.60 2.39
CA SER A 22 1.06 -16.10 3.29
C SER A 22 1.68 -17.42 2.85
N TYR A 23 0.91 -18.34 2.28
CA TYR A 23 1.39 -19.68 1.95
C TYR A 23 1.50 -19.93 0.45
N ILE A 24 0.48 -19.55 -0.32
CA ILE A 24 0.41 -19.84 -1.76
C ILE A 24 1.29 -18.88 -2.56
N ASP A 25 1.22 -17.58 -2.28
CA ASP A 25 2.00 -16.58 -3.00
C ASP A 25 3.53 -16.82 -2.98
N PRO A 26 4.18 -17.12 -1.83
CA PRO A 26 5.62 -17.42 -1.85
C PRO A 26 5.95 -18.74 -2.56
N MET A 27 5.04 -19.72 -2.60
CA MET A 27 5.23 -20.94 -3.38
C MET A 27 5.13 -20.66 -4.88
N ILE A 28 4.12 -19.90 -5.29
CA ILE A 28 3.90 -19.54 -6.69
C ILE A 28 5.03 -18.65 -7.20
N LYS A 29 5.50 -17.68 -6.41
CA LYS A 29 6.63 -16.81 -6.78
C LYS A 29 7.92 -17.57 -7.09
N LYS A 30 8.12 -18.77 -6.53
CA LYS A 30 9.26 -19.64 -6.86
C LYS A 30 9.14 -20.23 -8.26
N ARG A 31 7.94 -20.39 -8.80
CA ARG A 31 7.65 -21.04 -10.09
C ARG A 31 7.25 -20.06 -11.19
N CYS A 32 6.60 -18.95 -10.84
CA CYS A 32 6.11 -17.93 -11.76
C CYS A 32 6.63 -16.55 -11.35
N ARG A 33 7.22 -15.82 -12.30
CA ARG A 33 7.75 -14.47 -12.10
C ARG A 33 6.67 -13.37 -12.15
N ILE A 34 5.46 -13.72 -12.60
CA ILE A 34 4.34 -12.78 -12.78
C ILE A 34 3.50 -12.73 -11.50
N PRO A 35 3.21 -11.53 -10.94
CA PRO A 35 2.35 -11.41 -9.77
C PRO A 35 0.91 -11.80 -10.12
N ILE A 36 0.34 -12.75 -9.37
CA ILE A 36 -1.03 -13.22 -9.58
C ILE A 36 -2.03 -12.29 -8.86
N PRO A 37 -3.09 -11.83 -9.55
CA PRO A 37 -4.10 -10.95 -8.95
C PRO A 37 -5.11 -11.74 -8.10
N TYR A 38 -4.70 -12.22 -6.93
CA TYR A 38 -5.59 -13.01 -6.04
C TYR A 38 -6.86 -12.26 -5.62
N ASP A 39 -6.76 -10.95 -5.41
CA ASP A 39 -7.89 -10.11 -5.02
C ASP A 39 -8.99 -10.12 -6.12
N LEU A 40 -8.61 -10.21 -7.41
CA LEU A 40 -9.55 -10.34 -8.53
C LEU A 40 -10.27 -11.68 -8.50
N PHE A 41 -9.56 -12.80 -8.29
CA PHE A 41 -10.18 -14.12 -8.22
C PHE A 41 -11.18 -14.22 -7.07
N VAL A 42 -10.85 -13.67 -5.91
CA VAL A 42 -11.75 -13.64 -4.75
C VAL A 42 -13.01 -12.81 -5.05
N MET A 43 -12.88 -11.68 -5.75
CA MET A 43 -14.06 -10.93 -6.21
C MET A 43 -14.92 -11.73 -7.19
N ILE A 44 -14.32 -12.40 -8.18
CA ILE A 44 -15.07 -13.21 -9.16
C ILE A 44 -15.84 -14.33 -8.45
N ILE A 45 -15.19 -15.06 -7.55
CA ILE A 45 -15.82 -16.13 -6.76
C ILE A 45 -16.94 -15.55 -5.88
N GLY A 46 -16.69 -14.41 -5.22
CA GLY A 46 -17.68 -13.71 -4.40
C GLY A 46 -18.91 -13.30 -5.19
N THR A 47 -18.73 -12.77 -6.41
CA THR A 47 -19.83 -12.43 -7.33
C THR A 47 -20.63 -13.66 -7.74
N ILE A 48 -19.96 -14.75 -8.15
CA ILE A 48 -20.62 -16.00 -8.56
C ILE A 48 -21.44 -16.58 -7.40
N VAL A 49 -20.85 -16.65 -6.20
CA VAL A 49 -21.55 -17.15 -5.00
C VAL A 49 -22.73 -16.25 -4.65
N SER A 50 -22.57 -14.93 -4.72
CA SER A 50 -23.65 -13.98 -4.45
C SER A 50 -24.82 -14.14 -5.42
N TYR A 51 -24.52 -14.36 -6.70
CA TYR A 51 -25.51 -14.59 -7.75
C TYR A 51 -26.27 -15.91 -7.57
N VAL A 52 -25.55 -17.02 -7.37
CA VAL A 52 -26.16 -18.36 -7.24
C VAL A 52 -26.98 -18.48 -5.95
N VAL A 53 -26.47 -17.95 -4.84
CA VAL A 53 -27.11 -18.07 -3.52
C VAL A 53 -28.15 -16.97 -3.29
N ASN A 54 -28.16 -15.91 -4.11
CA ASN A 54 -28.97 -14.70 -3.91
C ASN A 54 -28.80 -14.10 -2.50
N LEU A 55 -27.55 -13.77 -2.15
CA LEU A 55 -27.17 -13.31 -0.80
C LEU A 55 -27.93 -12.05 -0.36
N ASN A 56 -28.30 -11.18 -1.30
CA ASN A 56 -29.06 -9.97 -0.99
C ASN A 56 -30.49 -10.29 -0.55
N SER A 57 -31.26 -10.99 -1.37
CA SER A 57 -32.68 -11.26 -1.10
C SER A 57 -32.91 -12.25 0.03
N ARG A 58 -32.06 -13.29 0.15
CA ARG A 58 -32.25 -14.33 1.17
C ARG A 58 -31.67 -13.97 2.53
N PHE A 59 -30.52 -13.32 2.54
CA PHE A 59 -29.76 -13.11 3.77
C PHE A 59 -29.61 -11.63 4.13
N GLY A 60 -30.10 -10.69 3.31
CA GLY A 60 -29.99 -9.25 3.58
C GLY A 60 -28.56 -8.73 3.53
N VAL A 61 -27.68 -9.38 2.76
CA VAL A 61 -26.29 -8.93 2.59
C VAL A 61 -26.26 -7.72 1.66
N LYS A 62 -25.59 -6.64 2.08
CA LYS A 62 -25.45 -5.43 1.27
C LYS A 62 -24.58 -5.70 0.05
N ILE A 63 -25.13 -5.46 -1.13
CA ILE A 63 -24.43 -5.54 -2.42
C ILE A 63 -24.04 -4.15 -2.91
N VAL A 64 -23.16 -4.08 -3.92
CA VAL A 64 -22.72 -2.83 -4.54
C VAL A 64 -23.92 -2.06 -5.12
N GLY A 65 -24.84 -2.78 -5.77
CA GLY A 65 -26.01 -2.17 -6.40
C GLY A 65 -25.69 -1.61 -7.78
N HIS A 66 -26.56 -0.75 -8.29
CA HIS A 66 -26.48 -0.28 -9.67
C HIS A 66 -25.18 0.51 -9.94
N ILE A 67 -24.48 0.12 -11.00
CA ILE A 67 -23.28 0.80 -11.47
C ILE A 67 -23.64 1.52 -12.78
N PRO A 68 -23.58 2.87 -12.82
CA PRO A 68 -23.95 3.59 -14.03
C PRO A 68 -23.01 3.19 -15.17
N THR A 69 -23.60 2.67 -16.25
CA THR A 69 -22.86 2.33 -17.46
C THR A 69 -22.73 3.56 -18.33
N GLY A 70 -21.50 4.04 -18.53
CA GLY A 70 -21.22 5.19 -19.38
C GLY A 70 -20.14 6.10 -18.80
N LEU A 71 -19.67 7.05 -19.61
CA LEU A 71 -18.82 8.12 -19.12
C LEU A 71 -19.69 9.17 -18.43
N PRO A 72 -19.33 9.63 -17.22
CA PRO A 72 -20.05 10.71 -16.57
C PRO A 72 -19.92 11.99 -17.40
N SER A 73 -21.02 12.73 -17.55
CA SER A 73 -21.01 14.04 -18.19
C SER A 73 -20.19 15.04 -17.37
N PRO A 74 -19.40 15.92 -18.01
CA PRO A 74 -18.66 16.93 -17.28
C PRO A 74 -19.64 17.89 -16.56
N SER A 75 -19.37 18.17 -15.29
CA SER A 75 -20.14 19.05 -14.42
C SER A 75 -19.22 20.08 -13.76
N LEU A 76 -19.63 21.35 -13.73
CA LEU A 76 -18.86 22.38 -13.05
C LEU A 76 -19.02 22.28 -11.52
N PRO A 77 -17.95 22.47 -10.74
CA PRO A 77 -18.03 22.45 -9.29
C PRO A 77 -18.82 23.65 -8.75
N GLY A 78 -19.69 23.40 -7.77
CA GLY A 78 -20.49 24.45 -7.13
C GLY A 78 -19.62 25.41 -6.31
N ILE A 79 -19.51 26.66 -6.75
CA ILE A 79 -18.66 27.69 -6.13
C ILE A 79 -19.09 27.98 -4.68
N SER A 80 -20.36 27.78 -4.34
CA SER A 80 -20.90 27.99 -2.99
C SER A 80 -20.27 27.11 -1.91
N LEU A 81 -19.77 25.92 -2.25
CA LEU A 81 -19.14 24.99 -1.30
C LEU A 81 -17.67 25.32 -1.03
N PHE A 82 -17.04 26.16 -1.87
CA PHE A 82 -15.60 26.39 -1.86
C PHE A 82 -15.08 26.89 -0.51
N GLY A 83 -15.80 27.83 0.13
CA GLY A 83 -15.43 28.36 1.44
C GLY A 83 -15.50 27.31 2.56
N TYR A 84 -16.41 26.35 2.48
CA TYR A 84 -16.59 25.30 3.49
C TYR A 84 -15.53 24.21 3.40
N ILE A 85 -15.10 23.85 2.19
CA ILE A 85 -14.18 22.72 1.96
C ILE A 85 -12.72 23.13 1.79
N MET A 86 -12.42 24.44 1.73
CA MET A 86 -11.07 24.95 1.43
C MET A 86 -10.00 24.38 2.37
N GLY A 87 -10.27 24.33 3.67
CA GLY A 87 -9.31 23.83 4.67
C GLY A 87 -8.96 22.36 4.45
N ASP A 88 -9.98 21.52 4.30
CA ASP A 88 -9.81 20.09 4.03
C ASP A 88 -9.16 19.84 2.66
N ALA A 89 -9.54 20.61 1.64
CA ALA A 89 -8.99 20.52 0.30
C ALA A 89 -7.48 20.83 0.29
N LEU A 90 -7.04 21.86 1.04
CA LEU A 90 -5.64 22.21 1.16
C LEU A 90 -4.85 21.10 1.87
N ALA A 91 -5.40 20.54 2.95
CA ALA A 91 -4.78 19.41 3.65
C ALA A 91 -4.61 18.19 2.73
N ILE A 92 -5.66 17.83 1.99
CA ILE A 92 -5.64 16.72 1.01
C ILE A 92 -4.64 17.00 -0.11
N ALA A 93 -4.59 18.22 -0.63
CA ALA A 93 -3.66 18.60 -1.70
C ALA A 93 -2.20 18.46 -1.26
N VAL A 94 -1.86 18.97 -0.06
CA VAL A 94 -0.52 18.86 0.51
C VAL A 94 -0.13 17.40 0.70
N VAL A 95 -1.00 16.59 1.34
CA VAL A 95 -0.72 15.17 1.57
C VAL A 95 -0.57 14.40 0.24
N SER A 96 -1.48 14.63 -0.72
CA SER A 96 -1.43 13.96 -2.01
C SER A 96 -0.15 14.29 -2.79
N PHE A 97 0.26 15.55 -2.77
CA PHE A 97 1.49 16.00 -3.42
C PHE A 97 2.74 15.42 -2.73
N VAL A 98 2.81 15.48 -1.40
CA VAL A 98 3.94 14.94 -0.63
C VAL A 98 4.09 13.44 -0.86
N VAL A 99 3.01 12.67 -0.85
CA VAL A 99 3.05 11.21 -1.08
C VAL A 99 3.52 10.91 -2.51
N THR A 100 3.08 11.69 -3.50
CA THR A 100 3.48 11.55 -4.90
C THR A 100 4.96 11.84 -5.10
N VAL A 101 5.46 12.97 -4.61
CA VAL A 101 6.88 13.35 -4.68
C VAL A 101 7.75 12.37 -3.89
N SER A 102 7.30 11.90 -2.73
CA SER A 102 8.05 10.92 -1.92
C SER A 102 8.25 9.61 -2.67
N MET A 103 7.20 9.11 -3.33
CA MET A 103 7.29 7.91 -4.15
C MET A 103 8.17 8.15 -5.40
N GLY A 104 8.05 9.31 -6.04
CA GLY A 104 8.89 9.70 -7.17
C GLY A 104 10.37 9.72 -6.80
N LYS A 105 10.74 10.33 -5.66
CA LYS A 105 12.11 10.35 -5.13
C LYS A 105 12.63 8.95 -4.77
N LEU A 106 11.78 8.07 -4.25
CA LEU A 106 12.14 6.69 -3.95
C LEU A 106 12.63 5.96 -5.21
N PHE A 107 11.90 6.08 -6.32
CA PHE A 107 12.27 5.45 -7.58
C PHE A 107 13.40 6.18 -8.32
N ALA A 108 13.45 7.51 -8.24
CA ALA A 108 14.56 8.33 -8.73
C ALA A 108 15.89 7.87 -8.13
N LYS A 109 15.93 7.67 -6.80
CA LYS A 109 17.09 7.12 -6.10
C LYS A 109 17.38 5.66 -6.48
N LYS A 110 16.33 4.84 -6.67
CA LYS A 110 16.49 3.41 -7.00
C LYS A 110 17.08 3.20 -8.40
N HIS A 111 16.66 4.01 -9.36
CA HIS A 111 17.01 3.89 -10.78
C HIS A 111 18.03 4.94 -11.25
N ASN A 112 18.58 5.73 -10.33
CA ASN A 112 19.57 6.78 -10.60
C ASN A 112 19.13 7.79 -11.68
N TYR A 113 17.92 8.32 -11.55
CA TYR A 113 17.46 9.48 -12.33
C TYR A 113 17.06 10.62 -11.39
N GLU A 114 16.93 11.83 -11.94
CA GLU A 114 16.49 13.01 -11.18
C GLU A 114 15.03 13.33 -11.45
N ILE A 115 14.35 13.88 -10.45
CA ILE A 115 12.95 14.30 -10.53
C ILE A 115 12.85 15.81 -10.28
N ASP A 116 12.21 16.54 -11.18
CA ASP A 116 11.88 17.94 -10.95
C ASP A 116 10.55 18.05 -10.18
N VAL A 117 10.65 18.42 -8.90
CA VAL A 117 9.50 18.58 -8.01
C VAL A 117 8.53 19.66 -8.51
N ARG A 118 9.01 20.68 -9.22
CA ARG A 118 8.14 21.73 -9.79
C ARG A 118 7.30 21.18 -10.93
N GLN A 119 7.88 20.36 -11.79
CA GLN A 119 7.16 19.72 -12.88
C GLN A 119 6.06 18.80 -12.36
N GLU A 120 6.34 18.00 -11.32
CA GLU A 120 5.34 17.16 -10.66
C GLU A 120 4.21 17.99 -10.03
N PHE A 121 4.52 19.15 -9.45
CA PHE A 121 3.52 20.05 -8.88
C PHE A 121 2.56 20.58 -9.95
N TYR A 122 3.11 21.07 -11.07
CA TYR A 122 2.29 21.53 -12.19
C TYR A 122 1.48 20.39 -12.82
N ALA A 123 2.09 19.23 -13.05
CA ALA A 123 1.41 18.07 -13.61
C ALA A 123 0.23 17.63 -12.73
N MET A 124 0.42 17.55 -11.42
CA MET A 124 -0.64 17.19 -10.48
C MET A 124 -1.73 18.27 -10.42
N GLY A 125 -1.36 19.56 -10.44
CA GLY A 125 -2.31 20.67 -10.49
C GLY A 125 -3.21 20.62 -11.72
N PHE A 126 -2.62 20.51 -12.92
CA PHE A 126 -3.38 20.42 -14.18
C PHE A 126 -4.26 19.17 -14.22
N MET A 127 -3.76 18.01 -13.77
CA MET A 127 -4.54 16.78 -13.68
C MET A 127 -5.76 16.97 -12.78
N GLN A 128 -5.59 17.55 -11.59
CA GLN A 128 -6.68 17.73 -10.63
C GLN A 128 -7.72 18.74 -11.13
N ILE A 129 -7.30 19.82 -11.80
CA ILE A 129 -8.23 20.78 -12.44
C ILE A 129 -9.06 20.06 -13.51
N PHE A 130 -8.42 19.28 -14.38
CA PHE A 130 -9.12 18.52 -15.41
C PHE A 130 -10.09 17.48 -14.81
N CYS A 131 -9.63 16.75 -13.79
CA CYS A 131 -10.45 15.79 -13.06
C CYS A 131 -11.64 16.43 -12.34
N SER A 132 -11.53 17.68 -11.87
CA SER A 132 -12.61 18.38 -11.16
C SER A 132 -13.88 18.59 -11.99
N ALA A 133 -13.76 18.55 -13.32
CA ALA A 133 -14.91 18.60 -14.22
C ALA A 133 -15.72 17.29 -14.22
N PHE A 134 -15.20 16.21 -13.62
CA PHE A 134 -15.87 14.92 -13.54
C PHE A 134 -16.15 14.56 -12.07
N PRO A 135 -17.16 13.72 -11.79
CA PRO A 135 -17.48 13.28 -10.43
C PRO A 135 -16.46 12.27 -9.91
N VAL A 136 -15.24 12.73 -9.62
CA VAL A 136 -14.13 11.91 -9.14
C VAL A 136 -13.58 12.44 -7.82
N TRP A 137 -13.03 11.53 -7.02
CA TRP A 137 -12.30 11.87 -5.81
C TRP A 137 -10.91 12.42 -6.15
N PRO A 138 -10.32 13.28 -5.30
CA PRO A 138 -8.95 13.77 -5.48
C PRO A 138 -7.97 12.60 -5.68
N ALA A 139 -7.24 12.61 -6.79
CA ALA A 139 -6.32 11.54 -7.11
C ALA A 139 -4.95 11.75 -6.43
N SER A 140 -4.28 10.64 -6.15
CA SER A 140 -2.91 10.58 -5.64
C SER A 140 -2.17 9.38 -6.23
N THR A 141 -0.87 9.28 -5.98
CA THR A 141 -0.09 8.11 -6.39
C THR A 141 -0.59 6.85 -5.66
N ALA A 142 -0.67 5.74 -6.39
CA ALA A 142 -1.14 4.47 -5.86
C ALA A 142 0.04 3.54 -5.56
N LEU A 143 0.54 3.57 -4.33
CA LEU A 143 1.74 2.83 -3.89
C LEU A 143 1.76 1.37 -4.35
N ALA A 144 0.68 0.61 -4.09
CA ALA A 144 0.60 -0.80 -4.44
C ALA A 144 0.68 -1.05 -5.96
N ARG A 145 0.02 -0.20 -6.77
CA ARG A 145 0.04 -0.33 -8.24
C ARG A 145 1.42 0.01 -8.81
N THR A 146 2.04 1.08 -8.32
CA THR A 146 3.38 1.49 -8.76
C THR A 146 4.44 0.44 -8.42
N LEU A 147 4.34 -0.21 -7.25
CA LEU A 147 5.22 -1.32 -6.88
C LEU A 147 5.05 -2.55 -7.78
N VAL A 148 3.83 -2.85 -8.22
CA VAL A 148 3.58 -3.94 -9.18
C VAL A 148 4.17 -3.60 -10.55
N TYR A 149 4.03 -2.35 -11.02
CA TYR A 149 4.64 -1.91 -12.28
C TYR A 149 6.16 -2.00 -12.23
N GLU A 150 6.75 -1.56 -11.12
CA GLU A 150 8.17 -1.67 -10.88
C GLU A 150 8.61 -3.15 -10.88
N ALA A 151 7.90 -4.02 -10.16
CA ALA A 151 8.21 -5.44 -10.08
C ALA A 151 8.06 -6.15 -11.44
N ALA A 152 7.14 -5.68 -12.28
CA ALA A 152 6.96 -6.12 -13.66
C ALA A 152 8.06 -5.58 -14.62
N GLY A 153 8.90 -4.65 -14.17
CA GLY A 153 9.98 -4.07 -14.97
C GLY A 153 9.51 -3.00 -15.97
N THR A 154 8.38 -2.35 -15.70
CA THR A 154 7.86 -1.26 -16.53
C THR A 154 8.83 -0.08 -16.56
N LYS A 155 9.21 0.38 -17.75
CA LYS A 155 10.17 1.49 -17.94
C LYS A 155 9.53 2.78 -18.45
N THR A 156 8.31 2.71 -19.01
CA THR A 156 7.66 3.85 -19.68
C THR A 156 6.26 4.09 -19.11
N GLN A 157 5.79 5.34 -19.21
CA GLN A 157 4.44 5.72 -18.77
C GLN A 157 3.34 5.12 -19.66
N LEU A 158 3.68 4.57 -20.84
CA LEU A 158 2.72 3.95 -21.75
C LEU A 158 1.95 2.80 -21.10
N ALA A 159 2.54 2.10 -20.12
CA ALA A 159 1.85 1.07 -19.36
C ALA A 159 0.62 1.60 -18.58
N THR A 160 0.66 2.86 -18.12
CA THR A 160 -0.50 3.50 -17.47
C THR A 160 -1.62 3.75 -18.46
N VAL A 161 -1.30 4.14 -19.71
CA VAL A 161 -2.28 4.34 -20.79
C VAL A 161 -2.99 3.02 -21.10
N PHE A 162 -2.24 1.95 -21.35
CA PHE A 162 -2.82 0.62 -21.59
C PHE A 162 -3.69 0.16 -20.42
N SER A 163 -3.24 0.37 -19.19
CA SER A 163 -4.00 -0.04 -18.00
C SER A 163 -5.27 0.79 -17.80
N SER A 164 -5.26 2.08 -18.12
CA SER A 164 -6.44 2.94 -18.08
C SER A 164 -7.46 2.56 -19.14
N ILE A 165 -7.02 2.23 -20.37
CA ILE A 165 -7.90 1.72 -21.44
C ILE A 165 -8.52 0.38 -21.03
N LEU A 166 -7.71 -0.53 -20.49
CA LEU A 166 -8.20 -1.81 -19.99
C LEU A 166 -9.21 -1.63 -18.86
N LEU A 167 -8.93 -0.74 -17.90
CA LEU A 167 -9.84 -0.42 -16.81
C LEU A 167 -11.17 0.14 -17.33
N LEU A 168 -11.11 1.04 -18.32
CA LEU A 168 -12.30 1.58 -18.96
C LEU A 168 -13.12 0.46 -19.62
N ALA A 169 -12.48 -0.43 -20.39
CA ALA A 169 -13.15 -1.58 -20.99
C ALA A 169 -13.80 -2.49 -19.93
N VAL A 170 -13.09 -2.79 -18.85
CA VAL A 170 -13.62 -3.60 -17.74
C VAL A 170 -14.85 -2.94 -17.11
N ILE A 171 -14.85 -1.64 -16.89
CA ILE A 171 -16.03 -0.94 -16.33
C ILE A 171 -17.23 -1.02 -17.28
N PHE A 172 -17.02 -0.84 -18.59
CA PHE A 172 -18.10 -0.89 -19.59
C PHE A 172 -18.68 -2.29 -19.78
N PHE A 173 -17.85 -3.33 -19.86
CA PHE A 173 -18.29 -4.69 -20.16
C PHE A 173 -18.59 -5.53 -18.92
N ILE A 174 -17.82 -5.36 -17.85
CA ILE A 174 -17.90 -6.18 -16.62
C ILE A 174 -18.66 -5.47 -15.50
N GLY A 175 -18.80 -4.14 -15.56
CA GLY A 175 -19.51 -3.33 -14.55
C GLY A 175 -20.86 -3.91 -14.11
N PRO A 176 -21.79 -4.23 -15.02
CA PRO A 176 -23.09 -4.81 -14.66
C PRO A 176 -23.01 -6.13 -13.90
N PHE A 177 -21.98 -6.95 -14.15
CA PHE A 177 -21.78 -8.21 -13.43
C PHE A 177 -21.32 -7.99 -11.97
N ILE A 178 -20.76 -6.82 -11.66
CA ILE A 178 -20.25 -6.50 -10.32
C ILE A 178 -21.38 -5.95 -9.41
N GLU A 179 -22.55 -5.61 -9.94
CA GLU A 179 -23.66 -5.05 -9.15
C GLU A 179 -24.11 -5.97 -8.01
N VAL A 180 -24.07 -7.29 -8.24
CA VAL A 180 -24.44 -8.32 -7.25
C VAL A 180 -23.34 -8.64 -6.24
N LEU A 181 -22.14 -8.05 -6.39
CA LEU A 181 -21.02 -8.29 -5.49
C LEU A 181 -21.34 -7.79 -4.07
N PRO A 182 -21.13 -8.60 -3.02
CA PRO A 182 -21.31 -8.14 -1.65
C PRO A 182 -20.23 -7.12 -1.24
N VAL A 183 -20.64 -6.00 -0.64
CA VAL A 183 -19.74 -4.90 -0.22
C VAL A 183 -18.68 -5.38 0.77
N CYS A 184 -18.97 -6.43 1.55
CA CYS A 184 -18.00 -6.98 2.50
C CYS A 184 -16.71 -7.50 1.84
N PHE A 185 -16.77 -8.04 0.63
CA PHE A 185 -15.56 -8.50 -0.08
C PHE A 185 -14.62 -7.33 -0.38
N LEU A 186 -15.17 -6.19 -0.80
CA LEU A 186 -14.39 -4.96 -1.03
C LEU A 186 -13.72 -4.48 0.25
N SER A 187 -14.46 -4.45 1.37
CA SER A 187 -13.91 -4.09 2.68
C SER A 187 -12.79 -5.03 3.13
N CYS A 188 -12.95 -6.34 2.93
CA CYS A 188 -11.93 -7.33 3.28
C CYS A 188 -10.62 -7.13 2.50
N ILE A 189 -10.71 -6.84 1.20
CA ILE A 189 -9.54 -6.57 0.35
C ILE A 189 -8.78 -5.34 0.87
N ILE A 190 -9.50 -4.27 1.24
CA ILE A 190 -8.90 -3.05 1.81
C ILE A 190 -8.18 -3.37 3.13
N ILE A 191 -8.80 -4.10 4.05
CA ILE A 191 -8.19 -4.49 5.34
C ILE A 191 -6.91 -5.28 5.12
N VAL A 192 -6.93 -6.26 4.22
CA VAL A 192 -5.74 -7.09 3.90
C VAL A 192 -4.65 -6.25 3.24
N ALA A 193 -5.00 -5.28 2.38
CA ALA A 193 -4.04 -4.37 1.77
C ALA A 193 -3.37 -3.46 2.81
N LEU A 194 -4.13 -2.96 3.79
CA LEU A 194 -3.61 -2.10 4.86
C LEU A 194 -2.60 -2.81 5.75
N LYS A 195 -2.72 -4.13 5.97
CA LYS A 195 -1.73 -4.92 6.71
C LYS A 195 -0.31 -4.69 6.15
N GLY A 196 -0.16 -4.70 4.83
CA GLY A 196 1.11 -4.44 4.17
C GLY A 196 1.67 -3.08 4.56
N MET A 197 0.85 -2.04 4.55
CA MET A 197 1.28 -0.69 4.92
C MET A 197 1.69 -0.58 6.40
N PHE A 198 0.90 -1.14 7.32
CA PHE A 198 1.17 -1.08 8.75
C PHE A 198 2.44 -1.86 9.16
N MET A 199 2.69 -3.03 8.55
CA MET A 199 3.86 -3.85 8.89
C MET A 199 5.20 -3.22 8.45
N HIS A 200 5.18 -2.29 7.48
CA HIS A 200 6.37 -1.56 7.04
C HIS A 200 6.68 -0.32 7.88
N SER A 201 5.82 0.03 8.84
CA SER A 201 6.15 1.02 9.88
C SER A 201 7.14 0.40 10.85
N LYS A 202 8.37 0.19 10.38
CA LYS A 202 9.49 -0.09 11.28
C LYS A 202 9.75 1.19 12.05
N VAL A 203 9.34 1.19 13.31
CA VAL A 203 9.89 2.08 14.34
C VAL A 203 11.41 2.05 14.18
N VAL A 204 12.05 3.20 14.29
CA VAL A 204 13.49 3.34 14.12
C VAL A 204 14.21 2.31 14.98
N GLU A 205 14.71 1.24 14.36
CA GLU A 205 15.46 0.19 15.06
C GLU A 205 16.88 0.71 15.29
N ILE A 206 17.22 1.00 16.55
CA ILE A 206 18.60 1.11 17.02
C ILE A 206 19.07 -0.32 17.26
N GLY A 207 20.07 -0.78 16.52
CA GLY A 207 20.56 -2.17 16.63
C GLY A 207 22.08 -2.26 16.80
N ARG A 208 22.54 -3.24 17.58
CA ARG A 208 23.97 -3.55 17.73
C ARG A 208 24.52 -4.24 16.48
N LEU A 209 25.69 -3.79 16.05
CA LEU A 209 26.46 -4.35 14.96
C LEU A 209 27.72 -5.03 15.49
N SER A 210 28.12 -6.11 14.82
CA SER A 210 29.35 -6.86 15.10
C SER A 210 30.08 -7.17 13.79
N HIS A 211 31.39 -7.35 13.91
CA HIS A 211 32.28 -7.71 12.81
C HIS A 211 32.86 -9.09 13.06
N SER A 212 32.46 -10.08 12.25
CA SER A 212 33.03 -11.44 12.29
C SER A 212 34.38 -11.48 11.58
N GLU A 213 35.33 -12.27 12.09
CA GLU A 213 36.62 -12.47 11.43
C GLU A 213 36.45 -13.08 10.02
N GLY A 214 37.12 -12.49 9.03
CA GLY A 214 37.04 -12.91 7.62
C GLY A 214 35.96 -12.23 6.76
N LYS A 215 35.13 -11.33 7.32
CA LYS A 215 34.15 -10.54 6.55
C LYS A 215 34.52 -9.07 6.57
N THR A 216 34.35 -8.35 5.45
CA THR A 216 34.69 -6.90 5.34
C THR A 216 33.59 -5.97 5.86
N TYR A 217 32.49 -6.49 6.40
CA TYR A 217 31.30 -5.69 6.73
C TYR A 217 30.69 -6.06 8.09
N PHE A 218 30.07 -5.06 8.71
CA PHE A 218 29.36 -5.19 9.99
C PHE A 218 27.95 -5.76 9.81
N GLN A 219 27.53 -6.63 10.73
CA GLN A 219 26.25 -7.35 10.69
C GLN A 219 25.45 -7.14 11.98
N PRO A 220 24.11 -7.08 11.92
CA PRO A 220 23.28 -7.04 13.12
C PRO A 220 23.44 -8.32 13.96
N ILE A 221 23.78 -8.16 15.24
CA ILE A 221 24.04 -9.29 16.17
C ILE A 221 22.79 -10.15 16.35
N GLU A 222 21.61 -9.53 16.39
CA GLU A 222 20.33 -10.22 16.62
C GLU A 222 19.94 -11.16 15.47
N LYS A 223 20.48 -10.93 14.26
CA LYS A 223 20.07 -11.63 13.05
C LYS A 223 21.02 -12.75 12.63
N TYR A 224 22.27 -12.71 13.07
CA TYR A 224 23.32 -13.64 12.62
C TYR A 224 24.02 -14.28 13.81
N ARG A 225 24.04 -15.62 13.87
CA ARG A 225 24.67 -16.38 14.97
C ARG A 225 26.20 -16.28 14.98
N ASP A 226 26.82 -16.02 13.84
CA ASP A 226 28.28 -16.02 13.69
C ASP A 226 28.92 -14.65 14.01
N ALA A 227 28.16 -13.74 14.65
CA ALA A 227 28.58 -12.38 14.94
C ALA A 227 29.55 -12.36 16.15
N ALA A 228 30.83 -12.07 15.91
CA ALA A 228 31.85 -11.99 16.95
C ALA A 228 31.73 -10.67 17.75
N ILE A 229 31.39 -10.75 19.03
CA ILE A 229 31.34 -9.58 19.92
C ILE A 229 32.76 -9.31 20.40
N ARG A 230 33.26 -8.08 20.24
CA ARG A 230 34.57 -7.67 20.76
C ARG A 230 34.40 -6.98 22.09
N ASP A 231 35.20 -7.40 23.07
CA ASP A 231 35.21 -6.78 24.40
C ASP A 231 35.71 -5.34 24.32
N GLY A 232 34.99 -4.42 24.97
CA GLY A 232 35.32 -3.00 25.06
C GLY A 232 34.85 -2.10 23.91
N VAL A 233 34.26 -2.64 22.84
CA VAL A 233 33.76 -1.82 21.70
C VAL A 233 32.34 -2.21 21.30
N VAL A 234 31.42 -1.24 21.28
CA VAL A 234 30.02 -1.43 20.84
C VAL A 234 29.74 -0.59 19.60
N CYS A 235 29.47 -1.25 18.47
CA CYS A 235 29.03 -0.58 17.25
C CYS A 235 27.49 -0.56 17.21
N VAL A 236 26.90 0.61 16.95
CA VAL A 236 25.45 0.80 16.92
C VAL A 236 25.05 1.42 15.58
N ARG A 237 23.96 0.92 15.00
CA ARG A 237 23.34 1.53 13.82
C ARG A 237 22.03 2.18 14.21
N PHE A 238 21.94 3.49 14.01
CA PHE A 238 20.69 4.23 14.06
C PHE A 238 20.23 4.55 12.65
N SER A 239 19.08 4.02 12.24
CA SER A 239 18.57 4.18 10.87
C SER A 239 17.54 5.31 10.79
N ALA A 240 17.85 6.48 11.36
CA ALA A 240 17.05 7.70 11.24
C ALA A 240 17.93 8.97 11.34
N PRO A 241 17.50 10.10 10.74
CA PRO A 241 18.14 11.39 10.99
C PRO A 241 17.96 11.79 12.45
N LEU A 242 19.00 12.35 13.07
CA LEU A 242 18.94 12.83 14.45
C LEU A 242 18.35 14.24 14.46
N VAL A 243 17.17 14.38 15.07
CA VAL A 243 16.39 15.61 15.14
C VAL A 243 15.92 15.82 16.58
N TYR A 244 15.54 17.05 16.94
CA TYR A 244 15.11 17.38 18.30
C TYR A 244 14.06 16.42 18.86
N ILE A 245 13.09 16.03 18.02
CA ILE A 245 11.97 15.15 18.39
C ILE A 245 12.43 13.73 18.77
N ASN A 246 13.49 13.20 18.15
CA ASN A 246 13.95 11.83 18.39
C ASN A 246 15.27 11.75 19.19
N ALA A 247 15.81 12.89 19.62
CA ALA A 247 17.07 12.95 20.36
C ALA A 247 17.01 12.19 21.69
N GLU A 248 15.90 12.32 22.44
CA GLU A 248 15.66 11.55 23.67
C GLU A 248 15.54 10.04 23.41
N HIS A 249 14.87 9.66 22.32
CA HIS A 249 14.74 8.25 21.94
C HIS A 249 16.10 7.66 21.53
N PHE A 250 16.91 8.43 20.80
CA PHE A 250 18.28 8.05 20.47
C PHE A 250 19.13 7.88 21.72
N ARG A 251 19.12 8.86 22.65
CA ARG A 251 19.89 8.79 23.90
C ARG A 251 19.55 7.54 24.69
N LYS A 252 18.26 7.33 24.98
CA LYS A 252 17.77 6.15 25.73
C LYS A 252 18.09 4.83 25.04
N GLY A 253 18.03 4.80 23.71
CA GLY A 253 18.34 3.60 22.93
C GLY A 253 19.84 3.30 22.84
N VAL A 254 20.71 4.31 22.88
CA VAL A 254 22.16 4.11 22.99
C VAL A 254 22.52 3.66 24.41
N GLU A 255 21.98 4.31 25.44
CA GLU A 255 22.19 3.96 26.86
C GLU A 255 21.81 2.49 27.12
N SER A 256 20.62 2.06 26.69
CA SER A 256 20.18 0.67 26.87
C SER A 256 21.06 -0.34 26.15
N ILE A 257 21.64 0.03 25.01
CA ILE A 257 22.53 -0.85 24.24
C ILE A 257 23.93 -0.96 24.86
N VAL A 258 24.42 0.12 25.46
CA VAL A 258 25.72 0.16 26.14
C VAL A 258 25.64 -0.56 27.49
N GLU A 259 24.52 -0.48 28.19
CA GLU A 259 24.29 -1.15 29.48
C GLU A 259 24.04 -2.66 29.36
N LEU A 260 23.70 -3.17 28.18
CA LEU A 260 23.51 -4.61 27.98
C LEU A 260 24.84 -5.36 28.20
N PRO A 261 24.92 -6.28 29.19
CA PRO A 261 26.12 -7.07 29.43
C PRO A 261 26.49 -7.84 28.16
N ALA A 262 27.79 -8.06 27.96
CA ALA A 262 28.28 -8.91 26.88
C ALA A 262 27.46 -10.21 26.87
N LEU A 263 26.80 -10.51 25.76
CA LEU A 263 26.05 -11.74 25.59
C LEU A 263 27.04 -12.90 25.73
N GLU A 264 27.20 -13.43 26.94
CA GLU A 264 27.83 -14.73 27.17
C GLU A 264 26.90 -15.78 26.55
N ARG A 265 27.21 -16.17 25.31
CA ARG A 265 26.62 -17.38 24.73
C ARG A 265 27.76 -18.28 24.25
N ARG A 266 27.77 -19.47 24.86
CA ARG A 266 28.59 -20.64 24.56
C ARG A 266 28.63 -20.97 23.08
#